data_AF-A0A0G3GL46-F1
#
_entry.id   AF-A0A0G3GL46-F1
#
_cell.length_a   1.000
_cell.length_b   1.000
_cell.length_c   1.000
_cell.angle_alpha   90.00
_cell.angle_beta   90.00
_cell.angle_gamma   90.00
#
_symmetry.space_group_name_H-M   'P 1'
#
loop_
_entity.id
_entity.type
_entity.pdbx_description
1 polymer ?
#
loop_
_entity_poly.entity_id
_entity_poly.type
_entity_poly.pdbx_seq_one_letter_code
_entity_poly.pdbx_strand_id
1 'polypeptide(L)'
;MSDYPPAPRLSALKLTVSIALGLWLGFLAIVLTGWLMSRLFLGETLAPVAAAVHQLAQPPAAQPAPPPPTPMFEQYQQNLQRNEQRQALDQVRNNPRNLSNPKCQFWLQQDQNAPSEKSRANVLQFCE
;
A
#
# COMPACT_ATOMS: atom_id res chain seq x y z
N MET A 1 -60.99 26.80 -45.67
CA MET A 1 -61.33 25.52 -45.00
C MET A 1 -59.99 24.85 -44.72
N SER A 2 -59.46 25.04 -43.51
CA SER A 2 -58.12 24.56 -43.15
C SER A 2 -58.30 23.35 -42.25
N ASP A 3 -58.29 22.17 -42.86
CA ASP A 3 -58.21 20.90 -42.16
C ASP A 3 -56.81 20.75 -41.55
N TYR A 4 -56.70 20.97 -40.24
CA TYR A 4 -55.53 20.57 -39.46
C TYR A 4 -55.72 19.11 -39.04
N PRO A 5 -54.77 18.19 -39.33
CA PRO A 5 -54.86 16.82 -38.86
C PRO A 5 -54.74 16.80 -37.32
N PRO A 6 -55.49 15.94 -36.61
CA PRO A 6 -55.36 15.82 -35.17
C PRO A 6 -53.97 15.28 -34.82
N ALA A 7 -53.20 16.07 -34.07
CA ALA A 7 -51.87 15.69 -33.61
C ALA A 7 -51.91 14.34 -32.87
N PRO A 8 -50.95 13.43 -33.10
CA PRO A 8 -50.95 12.08 -32.54
C PRO A 8 -50.59 12.12 -31.05
N ARG A 9 -51.57 12.45 -30.20
CA ARG A 9 -51.40 12.59 -28.74
C ARG A 9 -50.91 11.31 -28.07
N LEU A 10 -51.26 10.15 -28.64
CA LEU A 10 -50.77 8.84 -28.20
C LEU A 10 -49.26 8.67 -28.38
N SER A 11 -48.67 9.28 -29.41
CA SER A 11 -47.22 9.23 -29.66
C SER A 11 -46.44 10.04 -28.62
N ALA A 12 -46.93 11.24 -28.30
CA ALA A 12 -46.34 12.08 -27.25
C ALA A 12 -46.41 11.39 -25.87
N LEU A 13 -47.56 10.80 -25.53
CA LEU A 13 -47.75 10.08 -24.26
C LEU A 13 -46.85 8.85 -24.17
N LYS A 14 -46.71 8.09 -25.26
CA LYS A 14 -45.80 6.94 -25.35
C LYS A 14 -44.32 7.35 -25.23
N LEU A 15 -43.96 8.49 -25.82
CA LEU A 15 -42.61 9.04 -25.71
C LEU A 15 -42.28 9.43 -24.26
N THR A 16 -43.19 10.16 -23.59
CA THR A 16 -43.01 10.57 -22.20
C THR A 16 -42.92 9.37 -21.27
N VAL A 17 -43.78 8.36 -21.45
CA VAL A 17 -43.71 7.12 -20.65
C VAL A 17 -42.39 6.40 -20.89
N SER A 18 -41.92 6.28 -22.14
CA SER A 18 -40.64 5.65 -22.45
C SER A 18 -39.46 6.35 -21.77
N ILE A 19 -39.42 7.69 -21.81
CA ILE A 19 -38.38 8.49 -21.16
C ILE A 19 -38.45 8.35 -19.64
N ALA A 20 -39.64 8.46 -19.05
CA ALA A 20 -39.83 8.32 -17.61
C ALA A 20 -39.41 6.93 -17.11
N LEU A 21 -39.73 5.88 -17.88
CA LEU A 21 -39.37 4.50 -17.56
C LEU A 21 -37.85 4.29 -17.70
N GLY A 22 -37.22 4.88 -18.71
CA GLY A 22 -35.76 4.91 -18.86
C GLY A 22 -35.05 5.61 -17.69
N LEU A 23 -35.54 6.76 -17.26
CA LEU A 23 -34.98 7.49 -16.11
C LEU A 23 -35.14 6.70 -14.80
N TRP A 24 -36.29 6.06 -14.60
CA TRP A 24 -36.54 5.23 -13.42
C TRP A 24 -35.63 3.99 -13.41
N LEU A 25 -35.46 3.32 -14.55
CA LEU A 25 -34.52 2.21 -14.68
C LEU A 25 -33.07 2.63 -14.48
N GLY A 26 -32.67 3.79 -15.01
CA GLY A 26 -31.35 4.38 -14.77
C GLY A 26 -31.12 4.66 -13.29
N PHE A 27 -32.10 5.25 -12.61
CA PHE A 27 -32.04 5.50 -11.18
C PHE A 27 -31.87 4.21 -10.39
N LEU A 28 -32.67 3.18 -10.67
CA LEU A 28 -32.51 1.88 -10.06
C LEU A 28 -31.13 1.29 -10.29
N ALA A 29 -30.60 1.36 -11.51
CA ALA A 29 -29.27 0.85 -11.82
C ALA A 29 -28.18 1.57 -11.03
N ILE A 30 -28.26 2.89 -10.90
CA ILE A 30 -27.31 3.68 -10.09
C ILE A 30 -27.42 3.31 -8.62
N VAL A 31 -28.63 3.23 -8.06
CA VAL A 31 -28.86 2.83 -6.66
C VAL A 31 -28.34 1.41 -6.41
N LEU A 32 -28.65 0.46 -7.29
CA LEU A 32 -28.20 -0.93 -7.16
C LEU A 32 -26.68 -1.02 -7.26
N THR A 33 -26.07 -0.27 -8.18
CA THR A 33 -24.61 -0.25 -8.35
C THR A 33 -23.96 0.39 -7.13
N GLY A 34 -24.45 1.53 -6.65
CA GLY A 34 -23.95 2.17 -5.43
C GLY A 34 -24.14 1.28 -4.19
N TRP A 35 -25.27 0.58 -4.08
CA TRP A 35 -25.53 -0.39 -3.01
C TRP A 35 -24.62 -1.63 -3.10
N LEU A 36 -24.39 -2.15 -4.29
CA LEU A 36 -23.50 -3.30 -4.49
C LEU A 36 -22.05 -2.90 -4.20
N MET A 37 -21.64 -1.74 -4.69
CA MET A 37 -20.33 -1.16 -4.50
C MET A 37 -20.08 -0.90 -3.01
N SER A 38 -21.05 -0.32 -2.31
CA SER A 38 -20.95 -0.15 -0.86
C SER A 38 -20.90 -1.50 -0.15
N ARG A 39 -21.75 -2.48 -0.51
CA ARG A 39 -21.73 -3.81 0.11
C ARG A 39 -20.42 -4.57 -0.11
N LEU A 40 -19.80 -4.46 -1.29
CA LEU A 40 -18.53 -5.11 -1.62
C LEU A 40 -17.36 -4.43 -0.90
N PHE A 41 -17.25 -3.11 -1.00
CA PHE A 41 -16.18 -2.37 -0.32
C PHE A 41 -16.33 -2.40 1.20
N LEU A 42 -17.54 -2.23 1.75
CA LEU A 42 -17.77 -2.40 3.18
C LEU A 42 -17.61 -3.87 3.58
N GLY A 43 -17.92 -4.85 2.73
CA GLY A 43 -17.67 -6.27 3.01
C GLY A 43 -16.17 -6.58 3.21
N GLU A 44 -15.31 -6.06 2.34
CA GLU A 44 -13.85 -6.22 2.48
C GLU A 44 -13.27 -5.34 3.60
N THR A 45 -13.74 -4.11 3.77
CA THR A 45 -13.17 -3.16 4.75
C THR A 45 -13.73 -3.32 6.16
N LEU A 46 -14.92 -3.90 6.34
CA LEU A 46 -15.50 -4.14 7.67
C LEU A 46 -15.09 -5.48 8.27
N ALA A 47 -14.47 -6.41 7.54
CA ALA A 47 -13.88 -7.60 8.17
C ALA A 47 -12.91 -7.25 9.32
N PRO A 48 -11.96 -6.29 9.17
CA PRO A 48 -11.11 -5.86 10.27
C PRO A 48 -11.85 -5.01 11.31
N VAL A 49 -12.86 -4.21 10.92
CA VAL A 49 -13.61 -3.35 11.86
C VAL A 49 -14.60 -4.16 12.71
N ALA A 50 -15.26 -5.16 12.13
CA ALA A 50 -16.12 -6.10 12.84
C ALA A 50 -15.30 -6.94 13.84
N ALA A 51 -14.08 -7.35 13.49
CA ALA A 51 -13.15 -7.97 14.44
C ALA A 51 -12.75 -7.02 15.58
N ALA A 52 -12.49 -5.73 15.28
CA ALA A 52 -12.18 -4.73 16.30
C ALA A 52 -13.38 -4.43 17.23
N VAL A 53 -14.60 -4.35 16.69
CA VAL A 53 -15.83 -4.16 17.48
C VAL A 53 -16.14 -5.42 18.30
N HIS A 54 -15.88 -6.61 17.77
CA HIS A 54 -16.05 -7.86 18.52
C HIS A 54 -15.02 -7.99 19.66
N GLN A 55 -13.79 -7.54 19.45
CA GLN A 55 -12.75 -7.41 20.49
C GLN A 55 -13.15 -6.40 21.59
N LEU A 56 -13.81 -5.30 21.21
CA LEU A 56 -14.35 -4.31 22.16
C LEU A 56 -15.60 -4.80 22.91
N ALA A 57 -16.41 -5.68 22.30
CA ALA A 57 -17.63 -6.22 22.88
C ALA A 57 -17.40 -7.46 23.76
N GLN A 58 -16.23 -8.11 23.66
CA GLN A 58 -15.85 -9.21 24.53
C GLN A 58 -15.18 -8.66 25.81
N PRO A 59 -15.64 -9.03 27.02
CA PRO A 59 -14.93 -8.71 28.24
C PRO A 59 -13.54 -9.40 28.21
N PRO A 60 -12.47 -8.73 28.66
CA PRO A 60 -11.10 -9.18 28.43
C PRO A 60 -10.80 -10.47 29.19
N ALA A 61 -11.01 -11.60 28.52
CA ALA A 61 -10.24 -12.81 28.80
C ALA A 61 -8.83 -12.57 28.25
N ALA A 62 -7.82 -12.80 29.08
CA ALA A 62 -6.41 -12.52 28.83
C ALA A 62 -5.92 -13.11 27.50
N GLN A 63 -5.97 -12.28 26.44
CA GLN A 63 -5.26 -12.51 25.20
C GLN A 63 -3.88 -11.86 25.34
N PRO A 64 -2.79 -12.50 24.86
CA PRO A 64 -1.47 -11.87 24.84
C PRO A 64 -1.56 -10.52 24.14
N ALA A 65 -0.97 -9.48 24.75
CA ALA A 65 -0.98 -8.14 24.20
C ALA A 65 -0.50 -8.15 22.73
N PRO A 66 -1.21 -7.48 21.80
CA PRO A 66 -0.72 -7.34 20.42
C PRO A 66 0.68 -6.70 20.45
N PRO A 67 1.60 -7.12 19.54
CA PRO A 67 2.94 -6.56 19.49
C PRO A 67 2.85 -5.04 19.36
N PRO A 68 3.75 -4.30 20.03
CA PRO A 68 3.66 -2.84 20.11
C PRO A 68 3.55 -2.24 18.71
N PRO A 69 2.74 -1.17 18.50
CA PRO A 69 2.49 -0.55 17.19
C PRO A 69 3.71 0.15 16.55
N THR A 70 4.91 -0.12 17.05
CA THR A 70 6.18 0.47 16.65
C THR A 70 7.06 -0.39 15.71
N PRO A 71 6.61 -1.49 15.05
CA PRO A 71 7.54 -2.32 14.27
C PRO A 71 8.11 -1.52 13.10
N MET A 72 7.33 -0.60 12.53
CA MET A 72 7.78 0.27 11.44
C MET A 72 8.82 1.30 11.90
N PHE A 73 8.71 1.81 13.13
CA PHE A 73 9.67 2.76 13.67
C PHE A 73 11.00 2.07 14.01
N GLU A 74 10.94 0.90 14.65
CA GLU A 74 12.13 0.09 14.92
C GLU A 74 12.82 -0.33 13.62
N GLN A 75 12.04 -0.76 12.62
CA GLN A 75 12.58 -1.09 11.30
C GLN A 75 13.22 0.12 10.61
N TYR A 76 12.62 1.32 10.73
CA TYR A 76 13.21 2.56 10.20
C TYR A 76 14.54 2.89 10.88
N GLN A 77 14.60 2.81 12.21
CA GLN A 77 15.85 3.03 12.96
C GLN A 77 16.93 2.02 12.57
N GLN A 78 16.58 0.75 12.45
CA GLN A 78 17.51 -0.29 12.00
C GLN A 78 18.01 -0.04 10.57
N ASN A 79 17.14 0.41 9.67
CA ASN A 79 17.53 0.79 8.31
C ASN A 79 18.46 2.00 8.30
N LEU A 80 18.21 3.00 9.14
CA LEU A 80 19.05 4.19 9.26
C LEU A 80 20.47 3.80 9.69
N GLN A 81 20.60 3.03 10.77
CA GLN A 81 21.90 2.53 11.24
C GLN A 81 22.62 1.69 10.18
N ARG A 82 21.88 0.81 9.49
CA ARG A 82 22.44 -0.02 8.41
C ARG A 82 22.93 0.83 7.24
N ASN A 83 22.22 1.92 6.90
CA ASN A 83 22.61 2.84 5.84
C ASN A 83 23.89 3.60 6.19
N GLU A 84 24.00 4.14 7.41
CA GLU A 84 25.21 4.83 7.87
C GLU A 84 26.45 3.93 7.76
N GLN A 85 26.34 2.68 8.20
CA GLN A 85 27.46 1.75 8.11
C GLN A 85 27.80 1.33 6.67
N ARG A 86 26.82 1.32 5.74
CA ARG A 86 27.12 1.09 4.31
C ARG A 86 27.85 2.28 3.70
N GLN A 87 27.40 3.48 4.01
CA GLN A 87 28.01 4.72 3.53
C GLN A 87 29.46 4.86 3.99
N ALA A 88 29.79 4.46 5.21
CA ALA A 88 31.17 4.42 5.70
C ALA A 88 32.05 3.46 4.88
N LEU A 89 31.55 2.27 4.57
CA LEU A 89 32.28 1.30 3.75
C LEU A 89 32.42 1.73 2.29
N ASP A 90 31.41 2.39 1.74
CA ASP A 90 31.47 2.91 0.37
C ASP A 90 32.51 4.03 0.25
N GLN A 91 32.69 4.87 1.27
CA GLN A 91 33.79 5.85 1.30
C GLN A 91 35.16 5.17 1.28
N VAL A 92 35.33 4.12 2.09
CA VAL A 92 36.55 3.33 2.15
C VAL A 92 36.84 2.65 0.81
N ARG A 93 35.81 2.14 0.14
CA ARG A 93 35.89 1.45 -1.16
C ARG A 93 36.26 2.38 -2.31
N ASN A 94 35.73 3.61 -2.30
CA ASN A 94 35.95 4.59 -3.36
C ASN A 94 37.24 5.39 -3.19
N ASN A 95 37.97 5.21 -2.09
CA ASN A 95 39.23 5.90 -1.84
C ASN A 95 40.39 5.26 -2.65
N PRO A 96 41.03 5.97 -3.60
CA PRO A 96 42.13 5.45 -4.41
C PRO A 96 43.36 5.03 -3.60
N ARG A 97 43.56 5.56 -2.38
CA ARG A 97 44.65 5.15 -1.49
C ARG A 97 44.46 3.74 -0.91
N ASN A 98 43.22 3.31 -0.78
CA ASN A 98 42.87 1.98 -0.27
C ASN A 98 43.02 0.90 -1.34
N LEU A 99 42.80 1.27 -2.61
CA LEU A 99 43.03 0.41 -3.77
C LEU A 99 44.51 0.05 -3.98
N SER A 100 45.45 0.87 -3.47
CA SER A 100 46.88 0.57 -3.52
C SER A 100 47.39 -0.27 -2.34
N ASN A 101 46.55 -0.61 -1.34
CA ASN A 101 46.92 -1.44 -0.20
C ASN A 101 46.41 -2.90 -0.39
N PRO A 102 47.30 -3.90 -0.55
CA PRO A 102 46.89 -5.28 -0.82
C PRO A 102 46.10 -5.92 0.33
N LYS A 103 46.34 -5.49 1.57
CA LYS A 103 45.60 -6.01 2.75
C LYS A 103 44.17 -5.48 2.79
N CYS A 104 43.99 -4.22 2.45
CA CYS A 104 42.67 -3.63 2.30
C CYS A 104 41.89 -4.32 1.16
N GLN A 105 42.54 -4.55 0.02
CA GLN A 105 41.90 -5.20 -1.12
C GLN A 105 41.40 -6.62 -0.79
N PHE A 106 42.17 -7.40 -0.01
CA PHE A 106 41.73 -8.72 0.45
C PHE A 106 40.43 -8.66 1.26
N TRP A 107 40.40 -7.79 2.28
CA TRP A 107 39.23 -7.68 3.15
C TRP A 107 38.03 -7.04 2.46
N LEU A 108 38.28 -6.10 1.56
CA LEU A 108 37.25 -5.48 0.73
C LEU A 108 36.66 -6.51 -0.25
N GLN A 109 37.47 -7.38 -0.84
CA GLN A 109 37.01 -8.45 -1.71
C GLN A 109 36.26 -9.54 -0.94
N GLN A 110 36.70 -9.83 0.28
CA GLN A 110 36.03 -10.77 1.17
C GLN A 110 34.65 -10.24 1.60
N ASP A 111 34.52 -8.95 1.90
CA ASP A 111 33.23 -8.34 2.25
C ASP A 111 32.27 -8.31 1.06
N GLN A 112 32.77 -8.07 -0.15
CA GLN A 112 31.99 -8.10 -1.38
C GLN A 112 31.40 -9.48 -1.69
N ASN A 113 32.19 -10.54 -1.49
CA ASN A 113 31.76 -11.91 -1.81
C ASN A 113 30.96 -12.55 -0.67
N ALA A 114 31.21 -12.16 0.58
CA ALA A 114 30.55 -12.70 1.76
C ALA A 114 30.44 -11.62 2.87
N PRO A 115 29.45 -10.71 2.78
CA PRO A 115 29.30 -9.61 3.72
C PRO A 115 29.03 -10.17 5.12
N SER A 116 29.98 -9.95 6.03
CA SER A 116 29.94 -10.44 7.40
C SER A 116 30.51 -9.39 8.35
N GLU A 117 30.04 -9.36 9.60
CA GLU A 117 30.52 -8.37 10.58
C GLU A 117 32.04 -8.44 10.78
N LYS A 118 32.60 -9.65 10.75
CA LYS A 118 34.05 -9.87 10.82
C LYS A 118 34.76 -9.23 9.63
N SER A 119 34.27 -9.43 8.40
CA SER A 119 34.91 -8.84 7.22
C SER A 119 34.83 -7.31 7.27
N ARG A 120 33.66 -6.74 7.63
CA ARG A 120 33.47 -5.28 7.74
C ARG A 120 34.38 -4.64 8.78
N ALA A 121 34.53 -5.26 9.95
CA ALA A 121 35.44 -4.78 10.98
C ALA A 121 36.91 -4.76 10.50
N ASN A 122 37.33 -5.79 9.76
CA ASN A 122 38.68 -5.84 9.20
C ASN A 122 38.90 -4.85 8.04
N VAL A 123 37.86 -4.59 7.22
CA VAL A 123 37.92 -3.52 6.21
C VAL A 123 38.17 -2.18 6.90
N LEU A 124 37.38 -1.83 7.93
CA LEU A 124 37.56 -0.57 8.65
C LEU A 124 38.94 -0.45 9.33
N GLN A 125 39.48 -1.56 9.86
CA GLN A 125 40.80 -1.55 10.50
C GLN A 125 42.00 -1.51 9.53
N PHE A 126 41.85 -2.08 8.33
CA PHE A 126 42.98 -2.23 7.39
C PHE A 126 42.92 -1.31 6.17
N CYS A 127 41.84 -0.53 6.01
CA CYS A 127 41.62 0.40 4.91
C CYS A 127 41.53 1.87 5.37
N GLU A 128 42.43 2.29 6.27
CA GLU A 128 42.60 3.69 6.70
C GLU A 128 43.41 4.53 5.69
#